data_AF-A0A9P8BBR9-F1
#
_entry.id   AF-A0A9P8BBR9-F1
#
_cell.length_a   1.000
_cell.length_b   1.000
_cell.length_c   1.000
_cell.angle_alpha   90.00
_cell.angle_beta   90.00
_cell.angle_gamma   90.00
#
_symmetry.space_group_name_H-M   'P 1'
#
loop_
_entity.id
_entity.type
_entity.pdbx_description
1 polymer ?
#
loop_
_entity_poly.entity_id
_entity_poly.type
_entity_poly.pdbx_seq_one_letter_code
_entity_poly.pdbx_strand_id
1 'polypeptide(L)'
;MLTIPILLLVLLRLVRSSEAACIEEGTSEVLNHMLSNGGPGALLSLCPNAVFTIDAPLVFTAKDQEISTEGYPDGVGRATIIVAGNSTATAIHGDCKRCSGVRIRNIIIDGNRRQMGRMMNGDPLVAIGNAKGQVVEGCKLFDPRGAAAVHIREGDDLVCSEARVENNHIGPSGEEWVEEIDGPEPELSPLGTPFGDGIRVACRDSVIRSNVITDITGIGIVTFAPGTKISQNQITIRGHTSVGGIFLVSRDPFGGNYTGTVVQRNTIDASGPEAYMRVGIGAGAPIFTDDHKSVLYNASIIGNTVTGDRFGYGIAMAGVLGFVVDENVSKGAYWGVVSDRCARDPLNHVPTAFLYDPESSFGSFQKDFMPGVISFLTCIDSRERRVIILKAGPNPPNKNQEHEDVAQMKPTIWEIMLKHSEDRIARMILDITGKLPTDPRPMSTEFGYHTSGDIIGASKQFTGQWKIIEDVSERVTALAEEEELIRQMVTSLELSVESFRQNPVFQTSTSWEKIDLTSATESNTLLRVLIGVQMLIIFALLFSRRTRGSKHVRDASKTAISDKKR
;
A
#
# COMPACT_ATOMS: atom_id res chain seq x y z
N MET A 1 -50.92 59.75 30.62
CA MET A 1 -50.68 59.76 29.16
C MET A 1 -49.44 60.61 28.94
N LEU A 2 -48.34 60.23 28.27
CA LEU A 2 -47.96 59.06 27.49
C LEU A 2 -46.47 59.30 27.09
N THR A 3 -45.47 58.89 27.87
CA THR A 3 -44.05 59.16 27.53
C THR A 3 -43.09 58.06 27.99
N ILE A 4 -43.36 56.79 27.67
CA ILE A 4 -42.38 55.69 27.79
C ILE A 4 -42.66 54.65 26.68
N PRO A 5 -42.18 54.84 25.43
CA PRO A 5 -41.73 53.65 24.69
C PRO A 5 -40.57 53.87 23.70
N ILE A 6 -39.71 54.90 23.84
CA ILE A 6 -38.62 55.14 22.86
C ILE A 6 -37.25 54.59 23.33
N LEU A 7 -37.04 54.42 24.64
CA LEU A 7 -35.74 53.97 25.15
C LEU A 7 -35.49 52.45 24.97
N LEU A 8 -36.54 51.64 24.76
CA LEU A 8 -36.40 50.19 24.57
C LEU A 8 -36.03 49.78 23.13
N LEU A 9 -36.26 50.67 22.15
CA LEU A 9 -35.97 50.40 20.73
C LEU A 9 -34.53 50.74 20.31
N VAL A 10 -33.79 51.51 21.13
CA VAL A 10 -32.38 51.84 20.87
C VAL A 10 -31.41 50.81 21.47
N LEU A 11 -31.83 50.05 22.50
CA LEU A 11 -31.01 49.00 23.12
C LEU A 11 -31.04 47.65 22.38
N LEU A 12 -31.88 47.49 21.34
CA LEU A 12 -32.01 46.25 20.56
C LEU A 12 -31.12 46.18 19.30
N ARG A 13 -30.20 47.13 19.09
CA ARG A 13 -29.34 47.19 17.88
C ARG A 13 -27.86 46.85 18.08
N LEU A 14 -27.46 46.27 19.22
CA LEU A 14 -26.06 45.87 19.46
C LEU A 14 -25.92 44.45 20.01
N VAL A 15 -26.82 43.53 19.65
CA VAL A 15 -26.42 42.12 19.61
C VAL A 15 -25.64 41.95 18.30
N ARG A 16 -24.37 42.39 18.29
CA ARG A 16 -23.40 41.80 17.36
C ARG A 16 -23.44 40.31 17.68
N SER A 17 -24.04 39.53 16.78
CA SER A 17 -23.80 38.10 16.76
C SER A 17 -22.28 37.99 16.71
N SER A 18 -21.68 37.54 17.81
CA SER A 18 -20.30 37.05 17.77
C SER A 18 -20.40 35.82 16.87
N GLU A 19 -20.37 36.01 15.55
CA GLU A 19 -19.93 34.96 14.65
C GLU A 19 -18.65 34.44 15.30
N ALA A 20 -18.67 33.16 15.68
CA ALA A 20 -17.50 32.54 16.27
C ALA A 20 -16.40 32.75 15.23
N ALA A 21 -15.46 33.64 15.57
CA ALA A 21 -14.39 33.98 14.66
C ALA A 21 -13.72 32.67 14.24
N CYS A 22 -13.46 32.53 12.95
CA CYS A 22 -12.65 31.43 12.45
C CYS A 22 -11.31 31.34 13.21
N ILE A 23 -10.72 30.16 13.18
CA ILE A 23 -9.45 29.88 13.86
C ILE A 23 -8.32 30.38 12.97
N GLU A 24 -7.48 31.28 13.48
CA GLU A 24 -6.33 31.83 12.73
C GLU A 24 -5.06 30.99 12.92
N GLU A 25 -4.91 30.33 14.07
CA GLU A 25 -3.74 29.54 14.46
C GLU A 25 -4.11 28.43 15.44
N GLY A 26 -3.29 27.37 15.52
CA GLY A 26 -3.49 26.29 16.48
C GLY A 26 -2.55 25.09 16.24
N THR A 27 -2.23 24.37 17.31
CA THR A 27 -1.50 23.09 17.23
C THR A 27 -2.48 21.93 17.01
N SER A 28 -1.95 20.74 16.68
CA SER A 28 -2.76 19.54 16.54
C SER A 28 -3.57 19.24 17.80
N GLU A 29 -3.01 19.47 19.00
CA GLU A 29 -3.69 19.26 20.28
C GLU A 29 -4.85 20.21 20.49
N VAL A 30 -4.67 21.50 20.19
CA VAL A 30 -5.72 22.52 20.35
C VAL A 30 -6.89 22.21 19.42
N LEU A 31 -6.60 21.91 18.15
CA LEU A 31 -7.63 21.59 17.15
C LEU A 31 -8.35 20.27 17.49
N ASN A 32 -7.62 19.26 17.95
CA ASN A 32 -8.21 18.00 18.40
C ASN A 32 -9.09 18.17 19.64
N HIS A 33 -8.69 19.03 20.58
CA HIS A 33 -9.51 19.33 21.76
C HIS A 33 -10.82 20.04 21.39
N MET A 34 -10.81 20.89 20.36
CA MET A 34 -12.03 21.51 19.82
C MET A 34 -12.96 20.46 19.21
N LEU A 35 -12.43 19.51 18.43
CA LEU A 35 -13.21 18.40 17.88
C LEU A 35 -13.74 17.49 19.00
N SER A 36 -12.92 17.07 19.95
CA SER A 36 -13.33 16.15 21.02
C SER A 36 -14.40 16.76 21.94
N ASN A 37 -14.28 18.04 22.26
CA ASN A 37 -15.20 18.70 23.19
C ASN A 37 -16.44 19.27 22.52
N GLY A 38 -16.35 19.65 21.24
CA GLY A 38 -17.50 20.15 20.49
C GLY A 38 -18.57 19.08 20.27
N GLY A 39 -18.18 17.80 20.22
CA GLY A 39 -19.11 16.68 20.05
C GLY A 39 -19.82 16.68 18.69
N PRO A 40 -21.02 16.06 18.60
CA PRO A 40 -21.76 15.98 17.34
C PRO A 40 -22.04 17.34 16.71
N GLY A 41 -21.75 17.49 15.41
CA GLY A 41 -21.97 18.73 14.68
C GLY A 41 -20.96 19.84 14.95
N ALA A 42 -19.89 19.57 15.71
CA ALA A 42 -18.82 20.53 15.93
C ALA A 42 -18.21 21.02 14.61
N LEU A 43 -18.04 22.32 14.49
CA LEU A 43 -17.43 22.97 13.34
C LEU A 43 -16.05 23.51 13.72
N LEU A 44 -15.01 22.96 13.11
CA LEU A 44 -13.66 23.51 13.12
C LEU A 44 -13.53 24.45 11.90
N SER A 45 -14.01 25.69 12.07
CA SER A 45 -13.96 26.75 11.04
C SER A 45 -12.59 27.42 11.04
N LEU A 46 -11.80 27.22 9.99
CA LEU A 46 -10.46 27.76 9.82
C LEU A 46 -10.49 29.07 9.03
N CYS A 47 -9.66 30.05 9.39
CA CYS A 47 -9.66 31.32 8.68
C CYS A 47 -9.10 31.19 7.25
N PRO A 48 -9.63 31.96 6.28
CA PRO A 48 -9.09 32.01 4.93
C PRO A 48 -7.60 32.32 4.93
N ASN A 49 -6.82 31.56 4.15
CA ASN A 49 -5.36 31.65 4.04
C ASN A 49 -4.56 31.33 5.34
N ALA A 50 -5.21 30.91 6.43
CA ALA A 50 -4.50 30.45 7.62
C ALA A 50 -3.70 29.17 7.31
N VAL A 51 -2.55 29.01 7.97
CA VAL A 51 -1.67 27.85 7.79
C VAL A 51 -1.49 27.14 9.13
N PHE A 52 -1.84 25.86 9.16
CA PHE A 52 -1.77 25.00 10.32
C PHE A 52 -0.73 23.91 10.08
N THR A 53 0.36 23.98 10.82
CA THR A 53 1.38 22.93 10.83
C THR A 53 1.04 21.93 11.93
N ILE A 54 0.77 20.68 11.56
CA ILE A 54 0.33 19.64 12.50
C ILE A 54 1.36 18.53 12.63
N ASP A 55 1.60 18.10 13.86
CA ASP A 55 2.49 16.98 14.21
C ASP A 55 1.72 15.67 14.50
N ALA A 56 0.42 15.76 14.72
CA ALA A 56 -0.50 14.62 14.83
C ALA A 56 -1.76 14.84 13.95
N PRO A 57 -2.45 13.77 13.53
CA PRO A 57 -3.67 13.89 12.73
C PRO A 57 -4.77 14.68 13.47
N LEU A 58 -5.60 15.40 12.72
CA LEU A 58 -6.87 15.93 13.21
C LEU A 58 -7.92 14.81 13.20
N VAL A 59 -8.44 14.47 14.37
CA VAL A 59 -9.26 13.27 14.58
C VAL A 59 -10.72 13.67 14.80
N PHE A 60 -11.59 13.25 13.88
CA PHE A 60 -13.03 13.30 14.14
C PHE A 60 -13.41 12.32 15.25
N THR A 61 -14.30 12.74 16.14
CA THR A 61 -14.71 11.96 17.32
C THR A 61 -16.22 11.74 17.41
N ALA A 62 -17.00 12.48 16.61
CA ALA A 62 -18.45 12.43 16.63
C ALA A 62 -19.06 12.66 15.24
N LYS A 63 -20.35 12.36 15.14
CA LYS A 63 -21.10 12.50 13.89
C LYS A 63 -21.24 13.96 13.48
N ASP A 64 -21.38 14.17 12.18
CA ASP A 64 -21.68 15.48 11.57
C ASP A 64 -20.64 16.58 11.86
N GLN A 65 -19.47 16.24 12.41
CA GLN A 65 -18.39 17.19 12.60
C GLN A 65 -17.83 17.66 11.26
N GLU A 66 -17.32 18.89 11.23
CA GLU A 66 -16.78 19.47 10.02
C GLU A 66 -15.46 20.17 10.29
N ILE A 67 -14.50 19.97 9.38
CA ILE A 67 -13.29 20.78 9.26
C ILE A 67 -13.39 21.52 7.93
N SER A 68 -13.43 22.85 7.98
CA SER A 68 -13.60 23.66 6.78
C SER A 68 -12.96 25.04 6.90
N THR A 69 -12.71 25.69 5.76
CA THR A 69 -12.37 27.11 5.76
C THR A 69 -13.64 27.95 5.83
N GLU A 70 -13.66 28.97 6.66
CA GLU A 70 -14.77 29.92 6.79
C GLU A 70 -15.15 30.50 5.43
N GLY A 71 -16.46 30.48 5.12
CA GLY A 71 -17.00 30.96 3.86
C GLY A 71 -16.81 30.03 2.66
N TYR A 72 -16.18 28.86 2.84
CA TYR A 72 -15.94 27.86 1.79
C TYR A 72 -15.29 28.42 0.51
N PRO A 73 -14.17 29.18 0.61
CA PRO A 73 -13.49 29.70 -0.57
C PRO A 73 -12.97 28.56 -1.46
N ASP A 74 -12.81 28.86 -2.74
CA ASP A 74 -12.10 28.01 -3.69
C ASP A 74 -10.65 28.48 -3.88
N GLY A 75 -9.85 27.67 -4.57
CA GLY A 75 -8.52 28.07 -5.02
C GLY A 75 -7.53 28.27 -3.85
N VAL A 76 -6.88 29.44 -3.80
CA VAL A 76 -5.83 29.76 -2.83
C VAL A 76 -6.36 30.36 -1.54
N GLY A 77 -7.62 30.82 -1.50
CA GLY A 77 -8.22 31.44 -0.31
C GLY A 77 -8.50 30.46 0.84
N ARG A 78 -8.32 29.16 0.59
CA ARG A 78 -8.53 28.07 1.54
C ARG A 78 -7.46 28.08 2.63
N ALA A 79 -7.83 27.73 3.85
CA ALA A 79 -6.88 27.39 4.90
C ALA A 79 -6.03 26.18 4.47
N THR A 80 -4.79 26.14 4.91
CA THR A 80 -3.83 25.07 4.60
C THR A 80 -3.45 24.30 5.85
N ILE A 81 -3.55 22.97 5.78
CA ILE A 81 -3.02 22.05 6.79
C ILE A 81 -1.78 21.39 6.21
N ILE A 82 -0.65 21.49 6.92
CA ILE A 82 0.64 20.92 6.52
C ILE A 82 1.06 19.88 7.55
N VAL A 83 1.35 18.67 7.10
CA VAL A 83 1.88 17.61 7.96
C VAL A 83 3.37 17.89 8.25
N ALA A 84 3.73 17.92 9.53
CA ALA A 84 5.10 18.13 10.00
C ALA A 84 5.57 17.10 11.05
N GLY A 85 4.69 16.17 11.46
CA GLY A 85 5.04 15.13 12.41
C GLY A 85 5.96 14.08 11.80
N ASN A 86 7.09 13.77 12.44
CA ASN A 86 8.06 12.80 11.90
C ASN A 86 7.45 11.41 11.65
N SER A 87 6.54 10.99 12.52
CA SER A 87 5.80 9.72 12.45
C SER A 87 4.35 9.87 12.00
N THR A 88 3.99 11.01 11.40
CA THR A 88 2.63 11.30 10.94
C THR A 88 2.59 11.41 9.41
N ALA A 89 1.82 10.55 8.75
CA ALA A 89 1.51 10.65 7.32
C ALA A 89 0.08 11.20 7.07
N THR A 90 -0.82 10.99 8.03
CA THR A 90 -2.23 11.38 7.97
C THR A 90 -2.43 12.78 8.51
N ALA A 91 -3.07 13.66 7.73
CA ALA A 91 -3.48 14.97 8.20
C ALA A 91 -4.84 14.93 8.91
N ILE A 92 -5.80 14.18 8.36
CA ILE A 92 -7.16 14.08 8.90
C ILE A 92 -7.60 12.62 8.99
N HIS A 93 -8.11 12.24 10.16
CA HIS A 93 -8.55 10.89 10.47
C HIS A 93 -10.03 10.90 10.92
N GLY A 94 -10.89 10.26 10.12
CA GLY A 94 -12.31 10.08 10.38
C GLY A 94 -12.77 8.62 10.20
N ASP A 95 -11.85 7.66 10.16
CA ASP A 95 -12.15 6.23 10.15
C ASP A 95 -12.63 5.78 11.54
N CYS A 96 -13.90 6.05 11.87
CA CYS A 96 -14.45 5.76 13.18
C CYS A 96 -15.96 5.45 13.13
N LYS A 97 -16.42 4.49 13.94
CA LYS A 97 -17.85 4.10 14.02
C LYS A 97 -18.82 5.23 14.37
N ARG A 98 -18.32 6.31 14.98
CA ARG A 98 -19.12 7.47 15.41
C ARG A 98 -19.06 8.63 14.42
N CYS A 99 -18.27 8.52 13.36
CA CYS A 99 -17.93 9.60 12.44
C CYS A 99 -18.88 9.68 11.24
N SER A 100 -20.14 9.27 11.38
CA SER A 100 -21.12 9.39 10.29
C SER A 100 -21.36 10.87 9.97
N GLY A 101 -21.45 11.20 8.69
CA GLY A 101 -21.75 12.55 8.24
C GLY A 101 -20.62 13.56 8.42
N VAL A 102 -19.41 13.14 8.82
CA VAL A 102 -18.28 14.09 8.95
C VAL A 102 -17.88 14.67 7.60
N ARG A 103 -17.40 15.92 7.62
CA ARG A 103 -17.15 16.70 6.40
C ARG A 103 -15.78 17.35 6.44
N ILE A 104 -15.04 17.22 5.34
CA ILE A 104 -13.77 17.90 5.08
C ILE A 104 -14.00 18.77 3.86
N ARG A 105 -13.96 20.10 4.03
CA ARG A 105 -14.44 21.03 3.00
C ARG A 105 -13.55 22.23 2.77
N ASN A 106 -13.30 22.53 1.50
CA ASN A 106 -12.68 23.79 1.09
C ASN A 106 -11.38 24.09 1.87
N ILE A 107 -10.52 23.09 2.03
CA ILE A 107 -9.19 23.23 2.64
C ILE A 107 -8.10 22.72 1.69
N ILE A 108 -6.88 23.19 1.90
CA ILE A 108 -5.67 22.66 1.29
C ILE A 108 -5.01 21.73 2.30
N ILE A 109 -4.63 20.54 1.88
CA ILE A 109 -3.96 19.53 2.71
C ILE A 109 -2.68 19.13 2.01
N ASP A 110 -1.56 19.43 2.64
CA ASP A 110 -0.20 19.14 2.19
C ASP A 110 0.40 18.04 3.06
N GLY A 111 0.65 16.88 2.48
CA GLY A 111 1.32 15.78 3.19
C GLY A 111 2.82 16.02 3.43
N ASN A 112 3.40 17.04 2.78
CA ASN A 112 4.77 17.49 2.96
C ASN A 112 5.84 16.42 2.61
N ARG A 113 5.50 15.47 1.72
CA ARG A 113 6.42 14.42 1.26
C ARG A 113 7.74 14.96 0.71
N ARG A 114 7.72 16.10 0.00
CA ARG A 114 8.93 16.67 -0.61
C ARG A 114 9.99 17.08 0.41
N GLN A 115 9.57 17.53 1.59
CA GLN A 115 10.49 17.95 2.65
C GLN A 115 10.76 16.82 3.64
N MET A 116 9.74 16.03 3.96
CA MET A 116 9.81 15.02 5.02
C MET A 116 10.10 13.60 4.51
N GLY A 117 10.17 13.43 3.20
CA GLY A 117 10.28 12.12 2.57
C GLY A 117 9.03 11.25 2.76
N ARG A 118 9.14 10.04 2.23
CA ARG A 118 8.13 8.98 2.33
C ARG A 118 8.09 8.42 3.74
N MET A 119 7.01 7.71 4.05
CA MET A 119 6.87 6.98 5.31
C MET A 119 6.66 5.49 5.03
N MET A 120 7.52 4.66 5.60
CA MET A 120 7.33 3.22 5.62
C MET A 120 6.03 2.90 6.37
N ASN A 121 5.14 2.14 5.73
CA ASN A 121 3.77 1.88 6.21
C ASN A 121 2.97 3.16 6.50
N GLY A 122 3.26 4.25 5.77
CA GLY A 122 2.54 5.50 5.92
C GLY A 122 1.07 5.37 5.51
N ASP A 123 0.20 5.76 6.43
CA ASP A 123 -1.23 5.91 6.19
C ASP A 123 -1.52 6.98 5.12
N PRO A 124 -2.72 6.95 4.51
CA PRO A 124 -3.18 7.95 3.56
C PRO A 124 -3.29 9.34 4.19
N LEU A 125 -3.13 10.39 3.38
CA LEU A 125 -3.19 11.78 3.85
C LEU A 125 -4.54 12.13 4.51
N VAL A 126 -5.63 11.61 3.95
CA VAL A 126 -6.97 11.62 4.56
C VAL A 126 -7.47 10.19 4.68
N ALA A 127 -7.71 9.75 5.91
CA ALA A 127 -8.27 8.44 6.23
C ALA A 127 -9.70 8.62 6.73
N ILE A 128 -10.69 8.19 5.95
CA ILE A 128 -12.10 8.12 6.36
C ILE A 128 -12.63 6.70 6.14
N GLY A 129 -13.85 6.42 6.56
CA GLY A 129 -14.47 5.09 6.50
C GLY A 129 -15.18 4.73 7.80
N ASN A 130 -15.57 3.47 7.90
CA ASN A 130 -16.17 2.90 9.13
C ASN A 130 -17.42 3.60 9.65
N ALA A 131 -18.06 4.42 8.80
CA ALA A 131 -19.26 5.17 9.07
C ALA A 131 -19.98 5.51 7.76
N LYS A 132 -21.09 6.23 7.86
CA LYS A 132 -21.94 6.55 6.70
C LYS A 132 -21.86 8.01 6.31
N GLY A 133 -22.00 8.32 5.03
CA GLY A 133 -22.27 9.69 4.57
C GLY A 133 -21.11 10.67 4.76
N GLN A 134 -19.87 10.19 4.83
CA GLN A 134 -18.69 11.04 5.03
C GLN A 134 -18.31 11.77 3.74
N VAL A 135 -17.83 13.01 3.86
CA VAL A 135 -17.64 13.91 2.71
C VAL A 135 -16.23 14.49 2.68
N VAL A 136 -15.59 14.46 1.50
CA VAL A 136 -14.40 15.24 1.15
C VAL A 136 -14.74 16.06 -0.09
N GLU A 137 -14.86 17.37 0.06
CA GLU A 137 -15.43 18.24 -0.98
C GLU A 137 -14.64 19.55 -1.14
N GLY A 138 -14.40 19.98 -2.38
CA GLY A 138 -13.77 21.28 -2.65
C GLY A 138 -12.34 21.43 -2.11
N CYS A 139 -11.65 20.33 -1.80
CA CYS A 139 -10.33 20.34 -1.19
C CYS A 139 -9.20 20.30 -2.23
N LYS A 140 -7.99 20.69 -1.83
CA LYS A 140 -6.76 20.38 -2.57
C LYS A 140 -5.92 19.46 -1.70
N LEU A 141 -5.57 18.26 -2.20
CA LEU A 141 -4.80 17.27 -1.47
C LEU A 141 -3.57 16.90 -2.28
N PHE A 142 -2.36 17.01 -1.73
CA PHE A 142 -1.14 16.72 -2.48
C PHE A 142 0.02 16.31 -1.57
N ASP A 143 1.06 15.76 -2.21
CA ASP A 143 2.29 15.30 -1.58
C ASP A 143 2.07 14.37 -0.35
N PRO A 144 1.18 13.34 -0.43
CA PRO A 144 1.03 12.37 0.65
C PRO A 144 2.34 11.61 0.91
N ARG A 145 2.68 11.43 2.20
CA ARG A 145 3.85 10.64 2.63
C ARG A 145 3.60 9.13 2.59
N GLY A 146 2.32 8.75 2.68
CA GLY A 146 1.86 7.37 2.52
C GLY A 146 1.41 7.04 1.11
N ALA A 147 0.64 5.96 0.99
CA ALA A 147 0.30 5.35 -0.29
C ALA A 147 -0.88 5.99 -1.04
N ALA A 148 -1.62 6.94 -0.46
CA ALA A 148 -2.75 7.60 -1.11
C ALA A 148 -3.05 9.00 -0.54
N ALA A 149 -3.69 9.85 -1.34
CA ALA A 149 -4.22 11.13 -0.86
C ALA A 149 -5.52 10.95 -0.05
N VAL A 150 -6.45 10.12 -0.53
CA VAL A 150 -7.69 9.78 0.19
C VAL A 150 -7.87 8.28 0.23
N HIS A 151 -8.18 7.75 1.41
CA HIS A 151 -8.66 6.38 1.57
C HIS A 151 -9.97 6.37 2.33
N ILE A 152 -10.97 5.70 1.77
CA ILE A 152 -12.26 5.43 2.39
C ILE A 152 -12.34 3.94 2.68
N ARG A 153 -12.07 3.55 3.92
CA ARG A 153 -12.12 2.15 4.34
C ARG A 153 -13.56 1.64 4.42
N GLU A 154 -13.77 0.37 4.09
CA GLU A 154 -15.03 -0.36 4.16
C GLU A 154 -15.68 -0.38 5.54
N GLY A 155 -14.90 -0.11 6.58
CA GLY A 155 -15.35 -0.15 7.95
C GLY A 155 -15.35 -1.54 8.54
N ASP A 156 -15.40 -1.58 9.87
CA ASP A 156 -15.52 -2.83 10.60
C ASP A 156 -16.87 -3.45 10.23
N ASP A 157 -16.91 -4.75 9.94
CA ASP A 157 -18.12 -5.45 9.48
C ASP A 157 -18.71 -4.90 8.16
N LEU A 158 -17.90 -4.21 7.33
CA LEU A 158 -18.30 -3.65 6.04
C LEU A 158 -19.47 -2.64 6.14
N VAL A 159 -19.48 -1.84 7.21
CA VAL A 159 -20.57 -0.91 7.54
C VAL A 159 -20.52 0.42 6.78
N CYS A 160 -19.41 0.75 6.13
CA CYS A 160 -19.27 2.02 5.43
C CYS A 160 -20.21 2.08 4.22
N SER A 161 -20.98 3.16 4.13
CA SER A 161 -21.79 3.46 2.95
C SER A 161 -21.90 4.95 2.65
N GLU A 162 -22.23 5.30 1.41
CA GLU A 162 -22.64 6.65 0.99
C GLU A 162 -21.56 7.73 1.18
N ALA A 163 -20.28 7.37 1.10
CA ALA A 163 -19.21 8.37 1.14
C ALA A 163 -19.18 9.22 -0.15
N ARG A 164 -18.74 10.46 -0.05
CA ARG A 164 -18.67 11.42 -1.16
C ARG A 164 -17.29 12.04 -1.27
N VAL A 165 -16.64 11.92 -2.42
CA VAL A 165 -15.39 12.62 -2.74
C VAL A 165 -15.61 13.42 -4.02
N GLU A 166 -15.79 14.72 -3.89
CA GLU A 166 -16.34 15.56 -4.96
C GLU A 166 -15.61 16.88 -5.13
N ASN A 167 -15.44 17.31 -6.39
CA ASN A 167 -14.90 18.65 -6.72
C ASN A 167 -13.53 18.93 -6.08
N ASN A 168 -12.70 17.90 -5.87
CA ASN A 168 -11.36 18.05 -5.30
C ASN A 168 -10.30 18.19 -6.38
N HIS A 169 -9.21 18.86 -6.04
CA HIS A 169 -7.95 18.83 -6.79
C HIS A 169 -6.96 17.94 -6.06
N ILE A 170 -6.61 16.80 -6.63
CA ILE A 170 -5.75 15.79 -6.01
C ILE A 170 -4.46 15.67 -6.80
N GLY A 171 -3.35 15.75 -6.10
CA GLY A 171 -2.02 15.50 -6.62
C GLY A 171 -1.13 16.75 -6.76
N PRO A 172 0.17 16.54 -7.03
CA PRO A 172 0.80 15.25 -7.29
C PRO A 172 0.77 14.30 -6.08
N SER A 173 0.73 13.00 -6.36
CA SER A 173 0.75 11.95 -5.32
C SER A 173 1.78 10.89 -5.66
N GLY A 174 2.73 10.68 -4.75
CA GLY A 174 3.85 9.78 -4.98
C GLY A 174 5.02 10.45 -5.67
N GLU A 175 6.02 9.65 -6.01
CA GLU A 175 7.16 10.05 -6.81
C GLU A 175 7.58 8.91 -7.74
N GLU A 176 8.48 9.21 -8.66
CA GLU A 176 8.95 8.23 -9.63
C GLU A 176 9.69 7.08 -8.92
N TRP A 177 9.35 5.85 -9.31
CA TRP A 177 10.05 4.66 -8.84
C TRP A 177 11.44 4.57 -9.49
N VAL A 178 12.46 4.34 -8.66
CA VAL A 178 13.85 4.15 -9.08
C VAL A 178 14.36 2.85 -8.44
N GLU A 179 14.57 1.80 -9.24
CA GLU A 179 14.92 0.45 -8.77
C GLU A 179 16.18 0.44 -7.88
N GLU A 180 17.18 1.27 -8.17
CA GLU A 180 18.42 1.34 -7.38
C GLU A 180 18.21 1.90 -5.97
N ILE A 181 17.16 2.71 -5.78
CA ILE A 181 16.82 3.36 -4.51
C ILE A 181 15.72 2.56 -3.79
N ASP A 182 14.73 2.12 -4.54
CA ASP A 182 13.50 1.51 -4.04
C ASP A 182 13.55 -0.01 -3.99
N GLY A 183 14.53 -0.63 -4.65
CA GLY A 183 14.57 -2.05 -4.89
C GLY A 183 13.68 -2.51 -6.05
N PRO A 184 13.71 -3.82 -6.35
CA PRO A 184 13.02 -4.42 -7.50
C PRO A 184 11.49 -4.41 -7.34
N GLU A 185 11.00 -4.34 -6.11
CA GLU A 185 9.59 -4.30 -5.76
C GLU A 185 9.28 -2.95 -5.09
N PRO A 186 8.73 -1.97 -5.83
CA PRO A 186 8.47 -0.63 -5.30
C PRO A 186 7.59 -0.63 -4.04
N GLU A 187 6.64 -1.55 -3.95
CA GLU A 187 5.74 -1.71 -2.82
C GLU A 187 6.48 -2.11 -1.52
N LEU A 188 7.64 -2.76 -1.66
CA LEU A 188 8.50 -3.19 -0.55
C LEU A 188 9.70 -2.25 -0.33
N SER A 189 9.68 -1.05 -0.93
CA SER A 189 10.77 -0.09 -0.75
C SER A 189 11.03 0.19 0.72
N PRO A 190 12.30 0.14 1.18
CA PRO A 190 12.67 0.38 2.58
C PRO A 190 12.39 1.82 3.03
N LEU A 191 12.16 2.74 2.10
CA LEU A 191 11.78 4.13 2.37
C LEU A 191 10.26 4.31 2.49
N GLY A 192 9.48 3.28 2.20
CA GLY A 192 8.05 3.38 1.90
C GLY A 192 7.80 3.53 0.40
N THR A 193 6.58 3.17 0.00
CA THR A 193 6.23 3.05 -1.42
C THR A 193 6.44 4.36 -2.20
N PRO A 194 7.08 4.33 -3.39
CA PRO A 194 7.14 5.46 -4.30
C PRO A 194 5.76 5.83 -4.83
N PHE A 195 4.86 4.86 -4.90
CA PHE A 195 3.54 5.05 -5.48
C PHE A 195 2.60 5.80 -4.52
N GLY A 196 1.95 6.82 -5.07
CA GLY A 196 0.86 7.52 -4.41
C GLY A 196 -0.40 7.46 -5.25
N ASP A 197 -1.45 6.86 -4.70
CA ASP A 197 -2.76 6.85 -5.31
C ASP A 197 -3.48 8.19 -5.09
N GLY A 198 -4.46 8.50 -5.94
CA GLY A 198 -5.38 9.59 -5.70
C GLY A 198 -6.41 9.22 -4.64
N ILE A 199 -7.36 8.35 -5.01
CA ILE A 199 -8.49 7.96 -4.18
C ILE A 199 -8.58 6.43 -4.11
N ARG A 200 -8.61 5.88 -2.89
CA ARG A 200 -8.97 4.48 -2.61
C ARG A 200 -10.35 4.44 -1.97
N VAL A 201 -11.31 3.70 -2.53
CA VAL A 201 -12.68 3.61 -1.99
C VAL A 201 -13.16 2.18 -1.84
N ALA A 202 -13.32 1.75 -0.59
CA ALA A 202 -13.91 0.48 -0.19
C ALA A 202 -15.27 0.67 0.52
N CYS A 203 -15.90 1.84 0.37
CA CYS A 203 -17.19 2.17 0.99
C CYS A 203 -18.35 1.99 -0.01
N ARG A 204 -19.41 1.25 0.34
CA ARG A 204 -20.52 0.95 -0.59
C ARG A 204 -21.30 2.21 -0.98
N ASP A 205 -21.99 2.15 -2.12
CA ASP A 205 -22.96 3.18 -2.53
C ASP A 205 -22.38 4.61 -2.51
N SER A 206 -21.08 4.72 -2.75
CA SER A 206 -20.34 5.98 -2.65
C SER A 206 -20.34 6.74 -3.97
N VAL A 207 -20.05 8.04 -3.92
CA VAL A 207 -19.97 8.92 -5.08
C VAL A 207 -18.60 9.56 -5.16
N ILE A 208 -17.87 9.26 -6.24
CA ILE A 208 -16.58 9.86 -6.55
C ILE A 208 -16.75 10.63 -7.87
N ARG A 209 -16.91 11.97 -7.81
CA ARG A 209 -17.18 12.74 -9.04
C ARG A 209 -16.52 14.10 -9.13
N SER A 210 -16.33 14.55 -10.37
CA SER A 210 -15.85 15.90 -10.66
C SER A 210 -14.52 16.24 -9.99
N ASN A 211 -13.70 15.24 -9.67
CA ASN A 211 -12.35 15.47 -9.15
C ASN A 211 -11.38 15.67 -10.32
N VAL A 212 -10.41 16.56 -10.11
CA VAL A 212 -9.24 16.74 -10.98
C VAL A 212 -8.07 16.08 -10.28
N ILE A 213 -7.53 15.02 -10.87
CA ILE A 213 -6.44 14.22 -10.33
C ILE A 213 -5.24 14.37 -11.26
N THR A 214 -4.12 14.89 -10.77
CA THR A 214 -2.96 15.22 -11.59
C THR A 214 -1.69 14.59 -11.05
N ASP A 215 -0.87 14.04 -11.95
CA ASP A 215 0.52 13.63 -11.65
C ASP A 215 0.64 12.70 -10.44
N ILE A 216 -0.22 11.68 -10.42
CA ILE A 216 -0.13 10.56 -9.47
C ILE A 216 0.79 9.48 -10.03
N THR A 217 1.51 8.76 -9.17
CA THR A 217 2.40 7.67 -9.61
C THR A 217 1.83 6.28 -9.39
N GLY A 218 0.86 6.16 -8.48
CA GLY A 218 0.05 4.95 -8.32
C GLY A 218 -1.15 4.93 -9.26
N ILE A 219 -2.33 4.68 -8.70
CA ILE A 219 -3.63 4.65 -9.37
C ILE A 219 -4.42 5.91 -9.05
N GLY A 220 -5.02 6.54 -10.05
CA GLY A 220 -5.83 7.76 -9.85
C GLY A 220 -7.05 7.50 -8.94
N ILE A 221 -7.86 6.51 -9.28
CA ILE A 221 -8.98 6.04 -8.46
C ILE A 221 -9.00 4.51 -8.44
N VAL A 222 -8.96 3.90 -7.27
CA VAL A 222 -9.20 2.45 -7.11
C VAL A 222 -10.44 2.24 -6.26
N THR A 223 -11.35 1.40 -6.75
CA THR A 223 -12.54 1.01 -6.01
C THR A 223 -12.52 -0.47 -5.71
N PHE A 224 -13.05 -0.80 -4.54
CA PHE A 224 -13.21 -2.17 -4.04
C PHE A 224 -14.68 -2.51 -3.82
N ALA A 225 -15.57 -1.50 -3.84
CA ALA A 225 -16.91 -1.59 -3.29
C ALA A 225 -18.02 -1.64 -4.35
N PRO A 226 -19.12 -2.37 -4.08
CA PRO A 226 -20.33 -2.34 -4.89
C PRO A 226 -21.09 -1.01 -4.76
N GLY A 227 -21.99 -0.74 -5.71
CA GLY A 227 -22.88 0.43 -5.72
C GLY A 227 -22.17 1.78 -5.94
N THR A 228 -20.85 1.79 -6.07
CA THR A 228 -20.07 3.04 -6.13
C THR A 228 -20.16 3.67 -7.52
N LYS A 229 -20.46 4.96 -7.58
CA LYS A 229 -20.48 5.73 -8.83
C LYS A 229 -19.22 6.58 -8.95
N ILE A 230 -18.42 6.31 -9.96
CA ILE A 230 -17.20 7.03 -10.30
C ILE A 230 -17.43 7.77 -11.62
N SER A 231 -17.64 9.08 -11.58
CA SER A 231 -18.04 9.79 -12.79
C SER A 231 -17.52 11.20 -12.94
N GLN A 232 -17.29 11.63 -14.19
CA GLN A 232 -16.90 13.01 -14.51
C GLN A 232 -15.59 13.45 -13.85
N ASN A 233 -14.73 12.51 -13.47
CA ASN A 233 -13.39 12.82 -12.99
C ASN A 233 -12.45 13.05 -14.18
N GLN A 234 -11.48 13.95 -13.99
CA GLN A 234 -10.38 14.18 -14.92
C GLN A 234 -9.10 13.67 -14.27
N ILE A 235 -8.46 12.68 -14.88
CA ILE A 235 -7.17 12.14 -14.44
C ILE A 235 -6.14 12.48 -15.49
N THR A 236 -5.09 13.22 -15.14
CA THR A 236 -4.10 13.71 -16.09
C THR A 236 -2.69 13.46 -15.59
N ILE A 237 -1.88 12.82 -16.41
CA ILE A 237 -0.46 12.56 -16.15
C ILE A 237 0.37 13.39 -17.12
N ARG A 238 1.32 14.15 -16.58
CA ARG A 238 2.20 15.03 -17.34
C ARG A 238 3.68 14.84 -17.06
N GLY A 239 4.04 14.77 -15.78
CA GLY A 239 5.43 14.81 -15.31
C GLY A 239 5.96 13.49 -14.77
N HIS A 240 5.14 12.44 -14.70
CA HIS A 240 5.52 11.17 -14.07
C HIS A 240 4.93 9.99 -14.82
N THR A 241 5.34 8.79 -14.43
CA THR A 241 4.60 7.58 -14.79
C THR A 241 3.61 7.21 -13.72
N SER A 242 2.45 6.73 -14.16
CA SER A 242 1.37 6.22 -13.34
C SER A 242 1.12 4.74 -13.61
N VAL A 243 0.84 3.99 -12.55
CA VAL A 243 0.32 2.63 -12.64
C VAL A 243 -1.00 2.59 -13.42
N GLY A 244 -1.95 3.49 -13.12
CA GLY A 244 -3.16 3.57 -13.91
C GLY A 244 -4.16 4.67 -13.54
N GLY A 245 -5.20 4.81 -14.36
CA GLY A 245 -6.26 5.79 -14.15
C GLY A 245 -7.31 5.33 -13.15
N ILE A 246 -8.18 4.39 -13.54
CA ILE A 246 -9.28 3.88 -12.70
C ILE A 246 -9.29 2.36 -12.65
N PHE A 247 -9.17 1.77 -11.46
CA PHE A 247 -9.03 0.32 -11.28
C PHE A 247 -10.17 -0.31 -10.45
N LEU A 248 -10.63 -1.48 -10.92
CA LEU A 248 -11.52 -2.42 -10.23
C LEU A 248 -10.82 -3.79 -10.21
N VAL A 249 -9.85 -3.98 -9.31
CA VAL A 249 -8.86 -5.06 -9.45
C VAL A 249 -8.76 -6.02 -8.27
N SER A 250 -9.55 -5.82 -7.22
CA SER A 250 -9.44 -6.63 -6.00
C SER A 250 -10.71 -7.41 -5.72
N ARG A 251 -10.55 -8.62 -5.18
CA ARG A 251 -11.62 -9.40 -4.60
C ARG A 251 -12.02 -8.86 -3.23
N ASP A 252 -11.06 -8.47 -2.42
CA ASP A 252 -11.33 -7.97 -1.08
C ASP A 252 -11.75 -6.49 -1.10
N PRO A 253 -12.61 -6.05 -0.17
CA PRO A 253 -13.18 -6.83 0.94
C PRO A 253 -14.57 -7.44 0.63
N PHE A 254 -15.13 -7.22 -0.57
CA PHE A 254 -16.51 -7.61 -0.92
C PHE A 254 -16.60 -8.91 -1.73
N GLY A 255 -15.60 -9.78 -1.66
CA GLY A 255 -15.58 -11.06 -2.36
C GLY A 255 -15.64 -10.95 -3.89
N GLY A 256 -15.18 -9.82 -4.45
CA GLY A 256 -15.19 -9.52 -5.88
C GLY A 256 -16.51 -8.95 -6.37
N ASN A 257 -17.45 -8.61 -5.50
CA ASN A 257 -18.73 -8.05 -5.89
C ASN A 257 -18.64 -6.55 -6.18
N TYR A 258 -18.86 -6.18 -7.45
CA TYR A 258 -18.95 -4.80 -7.92
C TYR A 258 -20.36 -4.45 -8.42
N THR A 259 -21.38 -5.23 -8.05
CA THR A 259 -22.77 -5.01 -8.49
C THR A 259 -23.21 -3.58 -8.19
N GLY A 260 -23.74 -2.90 -9.22
CA GLY A 260 -24.16 -1.50 -9.12
C GLY A 260 -23.02 -0.48 -9.20
N THR A 261 -21.76 -0.90 -9.25
CA THR A 261 -20.63 0.01 -9.46
C THR A 261 -20.60 0.47 -10.91
N VAL A 262 -20.49 1.79 -11.10
CA VAL A 262 -20.51 2.43 -12.41
C VAL A 262 -19.35 3.40 -12.55
N VAL A 263 -18.44 3.11 -13.47
CA VAL A 263 -17.36 3.99 -13.91
C VAL A 263 -17.78 4.65 -15.22
N GLN A 264 -18.14 5.92 -15.19
CA GLN A 264 -18.70 6.58 -16.38
C GLN A 264 -18.25 8.01 -16.62
N ARG A 265 -18.08 8.35 -17.91
CA ARG A 265 -17.82 9.74 -18.34
C ARG A 265 -16.60 10.36 -17.65
N ASN A 266 -15.60 9.55 -17.30
CA ASN A 266 -14.32 10.04 -16.81
C ASN A 266 -13.42 10.33 -18.02
N THR A 267 -12.52 11.31 -17.88
CA THR A 267 -11.48 11.61 -18.86
C THR A 267 -10.13 11.24 -18.28
N ILE A 268 -9.38 10.39 -18.99
CA ILE A 268 -8.05 9.94 -18.62
C ILE A 268 -7.08 10.39 -19.69
N ASP A 269 -6.09 11.18 -19.30
CA ASP A 269 -5.17 11.85 -20.19
C ASP A 269 -3.71 11.59 -19.80
N ALA A 270 -2.92 11.02 -20.71
CA ALA A 270 -1.48 10.87 -20.55
C ALA A 270 -0.78 11.50 -21.76
N SER A 271 -0.50 12.80 -21.65
CA SER A 271 -0.04 13.65 -22.77
C SER A 271 1.14 14.57 -22.45
N GLY A 272 1.61 14.62 -21.20
CA GLY A 272 2.81 15.40 -20.92
C GLY A 272 4.10 14.73 -21.41
N PRO A 273 5.21 15.48 -21.47
CA PRO A 273 6.45 15.03 -22.08
C PRO A 273 7.08 13.83 -21.37
N GLU A 274 6.88 13.72 -20.06
CA GLU A 274 7.40 12.64 -19.21
C GLU A 274 6.29 11.68 -18.77
N ALA A 275 5.07 11.88 -19.28
CA ALA A 275 3.92 11.08 -18.91
C ALA A 275 4.09 9.64 -19.39
N TYR A 276 3.64 8.69 -18.58
CA TYR A 276 3.32 7.36 -19.07
C TYR A 276 2.27 6.74 -18.16
N MET A 277 1.19 6.19 -18.71
CA MET A 277 0.19 5.49 -17.91
C MET A 277 0.11 4.04 -18.37
N ARG A 278 0.38 3.09 -17.47
CA ARG A 278 0.42 1.67 -17.87
C ARG A 278 -0.96 1.19 -18.33
N VAL A 279 -2.02 1.52 -17.59
CA VAL A 279 -3.40 1.20 -17.95
C VAL A 279 -4.34 2.36 -17.63
N GLY A 280 -5.13 2.82 -18.61
CA GLY A 280 -6.15 3.85 -18.38
C GLY A 280 -7.23 3.38 -17.41
N ILE A 281 -8.02 2.38 -17.80
CA ILE A 281 -9.01 1.72 -16.93
C ILE A 281 -8.73 0.22 -16.88
N GLY A 282 -8.57 -0.31 -15.68
CA GLY A 282 -8.30 -1.72 -15.44
C GLY A 282 -9.43 -2.39 -14.67
N ALA A 283 -9.91 -3.54 -15.13
CA ALA A 283 -10.85 -4.36 -14.38
C ALA A 283 -10.41 -5.83 -14.35
N GLY A 284 -10.30 -6.38 -13.14
CA GLY A 284 -9.78 -7.73 -12.93
C GLY A 284 -8.47 -7.79 -12.16
N ALA A 285 -8.30 -8.85 -11.36
CA ALA A 285 -7.04 -9.09 -10.64
C ALA A 285 -5.81 -9.21 -11.57
N PRO A 286 -5.88 -9.91 -12.73
CA PRO A 286 -4.72 -10.01 -13.64
C PRO A 286 -4.27 -8.68 -14.26
N ILE A 287 -4.99 -7.59 -14.07
CA ILE A 287 -4.51 -6.27 -14.49
C ILE A 287 -3.37 -5.79 -13.59
N PHE A 288 -3.52 -6.01 -12.29
CA PHE A 288 -2.64 -5.45 -11.25
C PHE A 288 -1.72 -6.50 -10.60
N THR A 289 -2.06 -7.79 -10.68
CA THR A 289 -1.26 -8.89 -10.13
C THR A 289 -1.17 -10.05 -11.13
N ASP A 290 -0.50 -11.14 -10.73
CA ASP A 290 -0.48 -12.43 -11.43
C ASP A 290 -1.62 -13.37 -10.97
N ASP A 291 -2.63 -12.85 -10.26
CA ASP A 291 -3.77 -13.63 -9.79
C ASP A 291 -4.80 -13.85 -10.90
N HIS A 292 -4.70 -15.00 -11.56
CA HIS A 292 -5.64 -15.49 -12.58
C HIS A 292 -6.83 -16.27 -12.01
N LYS A 293 -6.90 -16.45 -10.68
CA LYS A 293 -7.95 -17.26 -10.03
C LYS A 293 -9.08 -16.40 -9.50
N SER A 294 -8.79 -15.17 -9.08
CA SER A 294 -9.82 -14.25 -8.61
C SER A 294 -10.69 -13.77 -9.77
N VAL A 295 -12.00 -13.96 -9.62
CA VAL A 295 -13.01 -13.46 -10.54
C VAL A 295 -13.78 -12.33 -9.87
N LEU A 296 -13.96 -11.22 -10.60
CA LEU A 296 -14.76 -10.08 -10.18
C LEU A 296 -16.12 -10.10 -10.88
N TYR A 297 -17.17 -9.68 -10.20
CA TYR A 297 -18.55 -9.85 -10.63
C TYR A 297 -19.27 -8.51 -10.76
N ASN A 298 -19.86 -8.30 -11.93
CA ASN A 298 -20.75 -7.20 -12.30
C ASN A 298 -20.11 -5.82 -12.15
N ALA A 299 -20.09 -5.01 -13.20
CA ALA A 299 -19.86 -3.57 -13.08
C ALA A 299 -20.26 -2.93 -14.42
N SER A 300 -20.29 -1.61 -14.46
CA SER A 300 -20.46 -0.89 -15.71
C SER A 300 -19.32 0.10 -15.93
N ILE A 301 -18.65 0.00 -17.08
CA ILE A 301 -17.60 0.93 -17.52
C ILE A 301 -18.10 1.59 -18.81
N ILE A 302 -18.67 2.79 -18.71
CA ILE A 302 -19.49 3.35 -19.79
C ILE A 302 -19.09 4.79 -20.14
N GLY A 303 -18.87 5.07 -21.43
CA GLY A 303 -18.75 6.45 -21.90
C GLY A 303 -17.51 7.19 -21.39
N ASN A 304 -16.46 6.47 -21.00
CA ASN A 304 -15.19 7.07 -20.58
C ASN A 304 -14.34 7.46 -21.80
N THR A 305 -13.50 8.47 -21.66
CA THR A 305 -12.57 8.92 -22.70
C THR A 305 -11.13 8.70 -22.26
N VAL A 306 -10.36 7.97 -23.05
CA VAL A 306 -8.90 7.85 -22.91
C VAL A 306 -8.24 8.63 -24.05
N THR A 307 -7.36 9.57 -23.73
CA THR A 307 -6.71 10.48 -24.69
C THR A 307 -5.25 10.71 -24.32
N GLY A 308 -4.41 11.13 -25.27
CA GLY A 308 -2.97 11.32 -25.05
C GLY A 308 -2.16 10.15 -25.62
N ASP A 309 -0.88 10.38 -25.87
CA ASP A 309 -0.04 9.49 -26.67
C ASP A 309 0.91 8.60 -25.86
N ARG A 310 0.73 8.52 -24.53
CA ARG A 310 1.65 7.81 -23.63
C ARG A 310 0.96 6.78 -22.75
N PHE A 311 0.33 5.78 -23.37
CA PHE A 311 -0.31 4.65 -22.68
C PHE A 311 0.34 3.32 -23.00
N GLY A 312 0.34 2.41 -22.02
CA GLY A 312 0.41 0.97 -22.27
C GLY A 312 -0.92 0.46 -22.83
N TYR A 313 -2.00 0.56 -22.06
CA TYR A 313 -3.34 0.12 -22.46
C TYR A 313 -4.39 1.17 -22.16
N GLY A 314 -5.44 1.22 -22.98
CA GLY A 314 -6.56 2.14 -22.76
C GLY A 314 -7.51 1.61 -21.71
N ILE A 315 -8.31 0.61 -22.07
CA ILE A 315 -9.16 -0.15 -21.13
C ILE A 315 -8.83 -1.63 -21.29
N ALA A 316 -8.51 -2.30 -20.18
CA ALA A 316 -8.13 -3.71 -20.16
C ALA A 316 -8.94 -4.50 -19.13
N MET A 317 -9.33 -5.73 -19.48
CA MET A 317 -10.11 -6.62 -18.62
C MET A 317 -9.66 -8.08 -18.64
N ALA A 318 -9.55 -8.68 -17.47
CA ALA A 318 -9.26 -10.10 -17.30
C ALA A 318 -9.89 -10.64 -16.01
N GLY A 319 -10.41 -11.86 -15.97
CA GLY A 319 -11.02 -12.41 -14.75
C GLY A 319 -12.27 -11.65 -14.28
N VAL A 320 -13.16 -11.31 -15.20
CA VAL A 320 -14.42 -10.58 -14.89
C VAL A 320 -15.65 -11.31 -15.43
N LEU A 321 -16.75 -11.28 -14.68
CA LEU A 321 -18.02 -11.90 -15.04
C LEU A 321 -19.18 -10.89 -14.90
N GLY A 322 -20.03 -10.78 -15.92
CA GLY A 322 -21.22 -9.92 -15.89
C GLY A 322 -20.93 -8.43 -16.03
N PHE A 323 -19.73 -8.06 -16.49
CA PHE A 323 -19.38 -6.66 -16.74
C PHE A 323 -20.07 -6.14 -18.01
N VAL A 324 -20.45 -4.86 -17.99
CA VAL A 324 -20.98 -4.13 -19.14
C VAL A 324 -19.98 -3.01 -19.47
N VAL A 325 -19.39 -3.07 -20.65
CA VAL A 325 -18.42 -2.09 -21.12
C VAL A 325 -18.86 -1.57 -22.48
N ASP A 326 -19.27 -0.32 -22.52
CA ASP A 326 -19.88 0.27 -23.70
C ASP A 326 -19.59 1.77 -23.86
N GLU A 327 -19.71 2.26 -25.08
CA GLU A 327 -19.56 3.69 -25.43
C GLU A 327 -18.24 4.35 -24.99
N ASN A 328 -17.21 3.59 -24.60
CA ASN A 328 -15.92 4.16 -24.25
C ASN A 328 -15.19 4.56 -25.53
N VAL A 329 -14.49 5.69 -25.47
CA VAL A 329 -13.76 6.25 -26.61
C VAL A 329 -12.29 6.32 -26.27
N SER A 330 -11.47 5.74 -27.15
CA SER A 330 -10.03 5.94 -27.14
C SER A 330 -9.64 6.86 -28.30
N LYS A 331 -8.85 7.87 -27.97
CA LYS A 331 -8.09 8.71 -28.92
C LYS A 331 -6.60 8.68 -28.57
N GLY A 332 -6.18 7.67 -27.81
CA GLY A 332 -4.82 7.56 -27.31
C GLY A 332 -3.87 6.84 -28.27
N ALA A 333 -2.57 6.90 -27.96
CA ALA A 333 -1.56 6.05 -28.59
C ALA A 333 -1.00 5.06 -27.56
N TYR A 334 -0.75 3.83 -28.03
CA TYR A 334 -0.47 2.67 -27.19
C TYR A 334 0.87 2.05 -27.54
N TRP A 335 1.76 2.00 -26.56
CA TRP A 335 3.11 1.44 -26.68
C TRP A 335 3.66 1.12 -25.30
N GLY A 336 4.75 0.36 -25.25
CA GLY A 336 5.37 -0.03 -23.99
C GLY A 336 6.33 -1.19 -24.20
N VAL A 337 7.10 -1.50 -23.16
CA VAL A 337 7.93 -2.69 -23.09
C VAL A 337 7.61 -3.54 -21.89
N VAL A 338 7.65 -4.84 -22.11
CA VAL A 338 7.64 -5.85 -21.07
C VAL A 338 8.89 -5.62 -20.20
N SER A 339 8.70 -5.29 -18.92
CA SER A 339 9.79 -5.20 -17.95
C SER A 339 10.15 -6.59 -17.42
N ASP A 340 11.25 -6.68 -16.68
CA ASP A 340 11.67 -7.95 -16.05
C ASP A 340 10.69 -8.41 -14.94
N ARG A 341 9.76 -7.54 -14.51
CA ARG A 341 8.67 -7.86 -13.55
C ARG A 341 7.48 -8.55 -14.22
N CYS A 342 7.39 -8.52 -15.54
CA CYS A 342 6.30 -9.15 -16.25
C CYS A 342 6.42 -10.67 -16.25
N ALA A 343 5.27 -11.35 -16.24
CA ALA A 343 5.20 -12.76 -16.56
C ALA A 343 5.81 -13.01 -17.95
N ARG A 344 6.66 -14.05 -18.05
CA ARG A 344 7.31 -14.44 -19.32
C ARG A 344 6.46 -15.39 -20.16
N ASP A 345 5.51 -16.08 -19.53
CA ASP A 345 4.59 -17.00 -20.18
C ASP A 345 3.28 -17.06 -19.38
N PRO A 346 2.11 -16.80 -20.00
CA PRO A 346 1.97 -16.33 -21.37
C PRO A 346 2.35 -14.84 -21.49
N LEU A 347 2.87 -14.45 -22.65
CA LEU A 347 3.19 -13.06 -22.93
C LEU A 347 1.91 -12.23 -23.09
N ASN A 348 1.92 -11.05 -22.48
CA ASN A 348 0.86 -10.07 -22.66
C ASN A 348 0.66 -9.74 -24.15
N HIS A 349 -0.61 -9.56 -24.53
CA HIS A 349 -0.93 -8.95 -25.82
C HIS A 349 -0.24 -7.59 -25.93
N VAL A 350 0.09 -7.15 -27.15
CA VAL A 350 0.71 -5.84 -27.34
C VAL A 350 -0.19 -4.70 -26.82
N PRO A 351 0.40 -3.62 -26.28
CA PRO A 351 -0.26 -2.35 -25.97
C PRO A 351 -1.36 -1.97 -26.96
N THR A 352 -2.59 -1.77 -26.48
CA THR A 352 -3.75 -1.46 -27.34
C THR A 352 -4.83 -0.66 -26.60
N ALA A 353 -5.76 -0.09 -27.36
CA ALA A 353 -6.84 0.75 -26.85
C ALA A 353 -7.82 -0.01 -25.96
N PHE A 354 -8.29 -1.17 -26.42
CA PHE A 354 -9.32 -1.95 -25.78
C PHE A 354 -8.92 -3.43 -25.82
N LEU A 355 -8.67 -4.03 -24.66
CA LEU A 355 -8.18 -5.40 -24.54
C LEU A 355 -9.04 -6.18 -23.54
N TYR A 356 -9.41 -7.41 -23.89
CA TYR A 356 -9.98 -8.34 -22.92
C TYR A 356 -9.39 -9.73 -23.09
N ASP A 357 -9.31 -10.46 -21.99
CA ASP A 357 -8.96 -11.87 -22.00
C ASP A 357 -10.21 -12.73 -22.25
N PRO A 358 -10.33 -13.39 -23.42
CA PRO A 358 -11.51 -14.18 -23.77
C PRO A 358 -11.65 -15.47 -22.95
N GLU A 359 -10.59 -15.95 -22.28
CA GLU A 359 -10.65 -17.17 -21.48
C GLU A 359 -11.25 -16.92 -20.08
N SER A 360 -11.08 -15.70 -19.57
CA SER A 360 -11.42 -15.33 -18.19
C SER A 360 -12.44 -14.19 -18.06
N SER A 361 -12.83 -13.55 -19.18
CA SER A 361 -13.74 -12.39 -19.17
C SER A 361 -15.03 -12.66 -19.94
N PHE A 362 -16.15 -12.60 -19.23
CA PHE A 362 -17.48 -12.85 -19.78
C PHE A 362 -18.43 -11.70 -19.44
N GLY A 363 -18.96 -11.02 -20.45
CA GLY A 363 -19.82 -9.85 -20.27
C GLY A 363 -20.32 -9.29 -21.59
N SER A 364 -20.82 -8.05 -21.55
CA SER A 364 -21.18 -7.28 -22.74
C SER A 364 -20.08 -6.25 -23.01
N PHE A 365 -19.28 -6.47 -24.04
CA PHE A 365 -18.17 -5.59 -24.40
C PHE A 365 -18.42 -4.92 -25.76
N GLN A 366 -18.12 -3.63 -25.87
CA GLN A 366 -18.19 -2.90 -27.14
C GLN A 366 -17.28 -3.53 -28.21
N LYS A 367 -17.67 -3.37 -29.47
CA LYS A 367 -17.09 -4.10 -30.62
C LYS A 367 -15.59 -3.89 -30.85
N ASP A 368 -15.05 -2.78 -30.38
CA ASP A 368 -13.65 -2.40 -30.60
C ASP A 368 -12.66 -3.16 -29.69
N PHE A 369 -13.16 -3.94 -28.73
CA PHE A 369 -12.33 -4.77 -27.87
C PHE A 369 -11.64 -5.89 -28.65
N MET A 370 -10.32 -5.96 -28.50
CA MET A 370 -9.52 -7.04 -29.05
C MET A 370 -9.39 -8.18 -28.03
N PRO A 371 -9.57 -9.44 -28.43
CA PRO A 371 -9.24 -10.58 -27.59
C PRO A 371 -7.72 -10.73 -27.48
N GLY A 372 -7.20 -10.94 -26.28
CA GLY A 372 -5.78 -11.21 -26.08
C GLY A 372 -5.45 -11.62 -24.66
N VAL A 373 -4.33 -12.32 -24.50
CA VAL A 373 -3.86 -12.74 -23.19
C VAL A 373 -3.47 -11.54 -22.34
N ILE A 374 -3.88 -11.56 -21.08
CA ILE A 374 -3.54 -10.56 -20.08
C ILE A 374 -2.96 -11.25 -18.84
N SER A 375 -1.82 -10.76 -18.37
CA SER A 375 -1.12 -11.17 -17.15
C SER A 375 -0.27 -10.01 -16.61
N PHE A 376 -0.69 -9.44 -15.48
CA PHE A 376 -0.02 -8.35 -14.77
C PHE A 376 0.34 -7.14 -15.64
N LEU A 377 -0.65 -6.48 -16.29
CA LEU A 377 -0.38 -5.39 -17.25
C LEU A 377 0.35 -4.17 -16.66
N THR A 378 0.27 -3.97 -15.35
CA THR A 378 1.02 -2.91 -14.65
C THR A 378 2.53 -3.18 -14.57
N CYS A 379 3.02 -4.28 -15.13
CA CYS A 379 4.44 -4.52 -15.34
C CYS A 379 5.00 -3.82 -16.59
N ILE A 380 4.17 -3.31 -17.52
CA ILE A 380 4.65 -2.67 -18.75
C ILE A 380 5.22 -1.28 -18.45
N ASP A 381 6.41 -1.00 -18.98
CA ASP A 381 7.13 0.26 -18.75
C ASP A 381 7.38 1.04 -20.05
N SER A 382 7.68 2.33 -19.91
CA SER A 382 8.09 3.19 -21.03
C SER A 382 9.54 2.88 -21.46
N ARG A 383 9.78 2.55 -22.75
CA ARG A 383 11.12 2.29 -23.33
C ARG A 383 12.18 3.34 -22.99
N GLU A 384 11.78 4.60 -22.83
CA GLU A 384 12.67 5.75 -22.70
C GLU A 384 13.46 5.76 -21.38
N ARG A 385 13.07 4.96 -20.37
CA ARG A 385 13.64 5.05 -19.03
C ARG A 385 14.97 4.36 -18.78
N ARG A 386 15.35 3.32 -19.54
CA ARG A 386 16.70 2.73 -19.38
C ARG A 386 17.83 3.72 -19.72
N VAL A 387 17.54 4.80 -20.45
CA VAL A 387 18.57 5.75 -20.93
C VAL A 387 18.64 7.04 -20.09
N ILE A 388 17.56 7.45 -19.43
CA ILE A 388 17.50 8.75 -18.72
C ILE A 388 18.09 8.64 -17.30
N ILE A 389 17.83 7.55 -16.57
CA ILE A 389 18.34 7.36 -15.20
C ILE A 389 19.88 7.29 -15.17
N LEU A 390 20.51 6.75 -16.22
CA LEU A 390 21.97 6.74 -16.35
C LEU A 390 22.60 8.12 -16.63
N LYS A 391 21.80 9.13 -17.01
CA LYS A 391 22.29 10.49 -17.30
C LYS A 391 22.02 11.48 -16.17
N ALA A 392 21.01 11.25 -15.36
CA ALA A 392 20.67 12.08 -14.20
C ALA A 392 21.21 11.43 -12.92
N GLY A 393 22.53 11.43 -12.74
CA GLY A 393 23.10 11.11 -11.42
C GLY A 393 22.55 12.06 -10.36
N PRO A 394 22.39 11.62 -9.09
CA PRO A 394 21.94 12.51 -8.03
C PRO A 394 22.94 13.65 -7.87
N ASN A 395 22.46 14.90 -7.85
CA ASN A 395 23.26 15.99 -7.34
C ASN A 395 23.60 15.66 -5.87
N PRO A 396 24.88 15.54 -5.49
CA PRO A 396 25.21 15.29 -4.10
C PRO A 396 24.70 16.45 -3.24
N PRO A 397 24.22 16.18 -2.02
CA PRO A 397 23.87 17.24 -1.09
C PRO A 397 25.07 18.16 -0.85
N ASN A 398 24.77 19.44 -0.71
CA ASN A 398 25.73 20.53 -0.57
C ASN A 398 26.69 20.25 0.60
N LYS A 399 27.99 20.07 0.30
CA LYS A 399 29.06 19.62 1.21
C LYS A 399 29.41 20.58 2.37
N ASN A 400 28.62 21.62 2.63
CA ASN A 400 29.03 22.71 3.51
C ASN A 400 28.36 22.70 4.89
N GLN A 401 27.84 21.57 5.35
CA GLN A 401 27.21 21.52 6.68
C GLN A 401 27.40 20.17 7.39
N GLU A 402 28.65 19.75 7.60
CA GLU A 402 28.98 18.73 8.60
C GLU A 402 30.32 19.06 9.26
N HIS A 403 30.25 19.56 10.50
CA HIS A 403 31.31 19.37 11.49
C HIS A 403 30.65 19.01 12.82
N GLU A 404 31.13 17.91 13.38
CA GLU A 404 30.99 17.45 14.78
C GLU A 404 29.60 16.95 15.20
N ASP A 405 29.35 15.65 14.95
CA ASP A 405 29.05 14.64 15.98
C ASP A 405 28.44 13.38 15.36
N VAL A 406 29.27 12.51 14.77
CA VAL A 406 28.86 11.11 14.49
C VAL A 406 30.02 10.17 14.80
N ALA A 407 30.34 10.06 16.09
CA ALA A 407 31.03 8.91 16.66
C ALA A 407 30.03 8.06 17.45
N GLN A 408 28.97 7.60 16.79
CA GLN A 408 28.12 6.51 17.28
C GLN A 408 27.87 5.53 16.13
N MET A 409 28.29 4.29 16.36
CA MET A 409 28.25 3.16 15.43
C MET A 409 26.88 3.04 14.75
N LYS A 410 26.86 3.05 13.41
CA LYS A 410 25.70 2.57 12.64
C LYS A 410 25.63 1.05 12.78
N PRO A 411 24.50 0.47 13.19
CA PRO A 411 24.37 -0.98 13.21
C PRO A 411 24.54 -1.52 11.79
N THR A 412 25.26 -2.63 11.68
CA THR A 412 25.40 -3.36 10.43
C THR A 412 24.01 -3.82 9.96
N ILE A 413 23.83 -4.00 8.64
CA ILE A 413 22.58 -4.52 8.06
C ILE A 413 22.15 -5.82 8.77
N TRP A 414 23.10 -6.61 9.25
CA TRP A 414 22.87 -7.81 10.04
C TRP A 414 22.24 -7.55 11.41
N GLU A 415 22.73 -6.56 12.17
CA GLU A 415 22.16 -6.19 13.47
C GLU A 415 20.74 -5.62 13.34
N ILE A 416 20.44 -4.98 12.21
CA ILE A 416 19.08 -4.53 11.87
C ILE A 416 18.17 -5.73 11.61
N MET A 417 18.63 -6.73 10.85
CA MET A 417 17.86 -7.94 10.56
C MET A 417 17.60 -8.80 11.81
N LEU A 418 18.63 -8.96 12.67
CA LEU A 418 18.51 -9.73 13.91
C LEU A 418 17.50 -9.07 14.87
N LYS A 419 17.63 -7.75 15.07
CA LYS A 419 16.70 -6.97 15.89
C LYS A 419 15.27 -7.00 15.35
N HIS A 420 15.10 -6.98 14.02
CA HIS A 420 13.78 -7.08 13.40
C HIS A 420 13.13 -8.46 13.62
N SER A 421 13.93 -9.54 13.66
CA SER A 421 13.46 -10.89 13.99
C SER A 421 13.05 -10.99 15.47
N GLU A 422 13.88 -10.46 16.38
CA GLU A 422 13.58 -10.39 17.81
C GLU A 422 12.30 -9.59 18.09
N ASP A 423 12.12 -8.43 17.44
CA ASP A 423 10.93 -7.59 17.57
C ASP A 423 9.67 -8.25 17.01
N ARG A 424 9.80 -9.13 16.00
CA ARG A 424 8.68 -9.94 15.49
C ARG A 424 8.27 -11.03 16.48
N ILE A 425 9.24 -11.72 17.08
CA ILE A 425 9.00 -12.75 18.09
C ILE A 425 8.36 -12.12 19.34
N ALA A 426 8.86 -10.98 19.81
CA ALA A 426 8.32 -10.27 20.96
C ALA A 426 6.87 -9.80 20.72
N ARG A 427 6.56 -9.26 19.53
CA ARG A 427 5.19 -8.87 19.16
C ARG A 427 4.24 -10.06 19.08
N MET A 428 4.70 -11.20 18.57
CA MET A 428 3.90 -12.42 18.52
C MET A 428 3.62 -12.96 19.93
N ILE A 429 4.61 -12.93 20.84
CA ILE A 429 4.42 -13.31 22.25
C ILE A 429 3.40 -12.39 22.94
N LEU A 430 3.44 -11.08 22.68
CA LEU A 430 2.48 -10.11 23.22
C LEU A 430 1.06 -10.31 22.68
N ASP A 431 0.91 -10.60 21.39
CA ASP A 431 -0.38 -10.91 20.78
C ASP A 431 -0.97 -12.23 21.31
N ILE A 432 -0.14 -13.24 21.55
CA ILE A 432 -0.55 -14.52 22.16
C ILE A 432 -0.95 -14.33 23.62
N THR A 433 -0.15 -13.61 24.41
CA THR A 433 -0.43 -13.37 25.83
C THR A 433 -1.64 -12.46 26.04
N GLY A 434 -1.91 -11.53 25.14
CA GLY A 434 -3.12 -10.70 25.13
C GLY A 434 -4.41 -11.46 24.77
N LYS A 435 -4.30 -12.63 24.14
CA LYS A 435 -5.44 -13.49 23.77
C LYS A 435 -5.77 -14.57 24.81
N LEU A 436 -4.94 -14.74 25.83
CA LEU A 436 -5.22 -15.65 26.95
C LEU A 436 -6.12 -14.97 27.97
N PRO A 437 -7.23 -15.60 28.42
CA PRO A 437 -8.09 -15.01 29.44
C PRO A 437 -7.34 -14.82 30.76
N THR A 438 -7.35 -13.61 31.31
CA THR A 438 -6.59 -13.21 32.51
C THR A 438 -7.24 -13.59 33.84
N ASP A 439 -8.33 -14.38 33.83
CA ASP A 439 -9.08 -14.71 35.05
C ASP A 439 -9.35 -16.22 35.15
N PRO A 440 -8.51 -16.98 35.88
CA PRO A 440 -8.85 -18.33 36.28
C PRO A 440 -9.84 -18.25 37.44
N ARG A 441 -11.14 -18.12 37.15
CA ARG A 441 -12.16 -18.31 38.18
C ARG A 441 -11.99 -19.72 38.78
N PRO A 442 -11.78 -19.87 40.10
CA PRO A 442 -11.70 -21.18 40.72
C PRO A 442 -13.03 -21.90 40.50
N MET A 443 -12.99 -23.12 39.98
CA MET A 443 -14.14 -24.02 39.98
C MET A 443 -14.57 -24.23 41.44
N SER A 444 -15.63 -23.55 41.86
CA SER A 444 -16.27 -23.81 43.14
C SER A 444 -16.86 -25.21 43.12
N THR A 445 -16.40 -26.04 44.05
CA THR A 445 -16.86 -27.41 44.29
C THR A 445 -18.24 -27.40 44.97
N GLU A 446 -19.29 -26.97 44.26
CA GLU A 446 -20.68 -27.26 44.67
C GLU A 446 -21.42 -27.91 43.51
N PHE A 447 -21.57 -29.24 43.62
CA PHE A 447 -22.35 -30.07 42.72
C PHE A 447 -23.85 -29.79 42.91
N GLY A 448 -24.40 -28.93 42.06
CA GLY A 448 -25.83 -28.81 41.79
C GLY A 448 -26.13 -29.29 40.37
N TYR A 449 -27.12 -30.17 40.21
CA TYR A 449 -27.54 -30.75 38.94
C TYR A 449 -27.75 -29.70 37.84
N HIS A 450 -27.02 -29.81 36.72
CA HIS A 450 -27.24 -29.02 35.50
C HIS A 450 -27.48 -29.92 34.27
N THR A 451 -28.37 -29.43 33.41
CA THR A 451 -28.90 -30.07 32.19
C THR A 451 -27.84 -30.27 31.11
N SER A 452 -28.09 -31.21 30.19
CA SER A 452 -27.17 -31.62 29.11
C SER A 452 -26.67 -30.51 28.17
N GLY A 453 -27.27 -29.31 28.19
CA GLY A 453 -26.83 -28.15 27.40
C GLY A 453 -25.52 -27.52 27.87
N ASP A 454 -25.25 -27.49 29.18
CA ASP A 454 -24.09 -26.77 29.75
C ASP A 454 -22.77 -27.52 29.52
N ILE A 455 -22.84 -28.86 29.47
CA ILE A 455 -21.70 -29.74 29.19
C ILE A 455 -21.24 -29.62 27.72
N ILE A 456 -22.18 -29.41 26.79
CA ILE A 456 -21.88 -29.22 25.36
C ILE A 456 -21.24 -27.85 25.11
N GLY A 457 -21.65 -26.81 25.84
CA GLY A 457 -21.06 -25.48 25.80
C GLY A 457 -19.59 -25.47 26.27
N ALA A 458 -19.32 -26.08 27.42
CA ALA A 458 -17.96 -26.19 27.97
C ALA A 458 -17.02 -27.02 27.07
N SER A 459 -17.53 -28.11 26.47
CA SER A 459 -16.76 -28.94 25.53
C SER A 459 -16.38 -28.18 24.25
N LYS A 460 -17.29 -27.38 23.68
CA LYS A 460 -17.00 -26.54 22.51
C LYS A 460 -15.97 -25.44 22.81
N GLN A 461 -16.04 -24.83 23.99
CA GLN A 461 -15.07 -23.82 24.42
C GLN A 461 -13.68 -24.44 24.62
N PHE A 462 -13.60 -25.62 25.24
CA PHE A 462 -12.34 -26.34 25.43
C PHE A 462 -11.72 -26.79 24.11
N THR A 463 -12.52 -27.26 23.16
CA THR A 463 -12.05 -27.65 21.81
C THR A 463 -11.52 -26.45 21.03
N GLY A 464 -12.15 -25.28 21.17
CA GLY A 464 -11.68 -24.03 20.57
C GLY A 464 -10.35 -23.54 21.16
N GLN A 465 -10.18 -23.65 22.47
CA GLN A 465 -8.92 -23.31 23.16
C GLN A 465 -7.78 -24.27 22.80
N TRP A 466 -8.07 -25.58 22.67
CA TRP A 466 -7.07 -26.56 22.25
C TRP A 466 -6.56 -26.30 20.84
N LYS A 467 -7.45 -25.97 19.90
CA LYS A 467 -7.05 -25.66 18.52
C LYS A 467 -6.12 -24.45 18.41
N ILE A 468 -6.27 -23.46 19.29
CA ILE A 468 -5.37 -22.29 19.35
C ILE A 468 -3.98 -22.71 19.86
N ILE A 469 -3.91 -23.62 20.84
CA ILE A 469 -2.63 -24.11 21.39
C ILE A 469 -1.89 -24.97 20.35
N GLU A 470 -2.60 -25.83 19.60
CA GLU A 470 -2.00 -26.63 18.51
C GLU A 470 -1.42 -25.74 17.40
N ASP A 471 -2.17 -24.74 16.94
CA ASP A 471 -1.74 -23.81 15.89
C ASP A 471 -0.53 -22.95 16.33
N VAL A 472 -0.48 -22.55 17.61
CA VAL A 472 0.69 -21.88 18.20
C VAL A 472 1.88 -22.82 18.29
N SER A 473 1.69 -24.07 18.69
CA SER A 473 2.76 -25.07 18.80
C SER A 473 3.40 -25.38 17.43
N GLU A 474 2.59 -25.49 16.37
CA GLU A 474 3.10 -25.69 15.01
C GLU A 474 3.92 -24.49 14.52
N ARG A 475 3.46 -23.26 14.77
CA ARG A 475 4.18 -22.04 14.36
C ARG A 475 5.48 -21.81 15.14
N VAL A 476 5.51 -22.16 16.42
CA VAL A 476 6.75 -22.11 17.23
C VAL A 476 7.75 -23.18 16.77
N THR A 477 7.27 -24.36 16.40
CA THR A 477 8.12 -25.45 15.89
C THR A 477 8.75 -25.07 14.54
N ALA A 478 7.97 -24.49 13.62
CA ALA A 478 8.48 -24.02 12.32
C ALA A 478 9.56 -22.92 12.45
N LEU A 479 9.41 -22.02 13.43
CA LEU A 479 10.42 -20.99 13.70
C LEU A 479 11.69 -21.55 14.33
N ALA A 480 11.57 -22.57 15.19
CA ALA A 480 12.73 -23.27 15.75
C ALA A 480 13.52 -24.04 14.67
N GLU A 481 12.82 -24.61 13.69
CA GLU A 481 13.45 -25.24 12.52
C GLU A 481 14.17 -24.22 11.61
N GLU A 482 13.61 -23.02 11.45
CA GLU A 482 14.24 -21.92 10.70
C GLU A 482 15.51 -21.40 11.41
N GLU A 483 15.47 -21.24 12.74
CA GLU A 483 16.65 -20.85 13.53
C GLU A 483 17.76 -21.91 13.45
N GLU A 484 17.41 -23.19 13.54
CA GLU A 484 18.36 -24.30 13.45
C GLU A 484 18.97 -24.41 12.04
N LEU A 485 18.19 -24.17 10.98
CA LEU A 485 18.69 -24.11 9.60
C LEU A 485 19.72 -22.99 9.43
N ILE A 486 19.45 -21.81 9.99
CA ILE A 486 20.36 -20.67 9.97
C ILE A 486 21.66 -21.00 10.75
N ARG A 487 21.56 -21.62 11.92
CA ARG A 487 22.74 -22.07 12.70
C ARG A 487 23.59 -23.10 11.94
N GLN A 488 22.95 -24.03 11.22
CA GLN A 488 23.65 -25.02 10.40
C GLN A 488 24.36 -24.37 9.20
N MET A 489 23.74 -23.38 8.56
CA MET A 489 24.38 -22.61 7.48
C MET A 489 25.59 -21.84 7.98
N VAL A 490 25.52 -21.20 9.15
CA VAL A 490 26.64 -20.48 9.78
C VAL A 490 27.79 -21.43 10.10
N THR A 491 27.49 -22.57 10.74
CA THR A 491 28.50 -23.58 11.09
C THR A 491 29.20 -24.14 9.84
N SER A 492 28.45 -24.38 8.77
CA SER A 492 28.98 -24.83 7.47
C SER A 492 29.89 -23.78 6.83
N LEU A 493 29.53 -22.49 6.95
CA LEU A 493 30.34 -21.38 6.45
C LEU A 493 31.65 -21.24 7.23
N GLU A 494 31.60 -21.32 8.56
CA GLU A 494 32.77 -21.25 9.43
C GLU A 494 33.75 -22.40 9.18
N LEU A 495 33.24 -23.62 9.04
CA LEU A 495 34.06 -24.80 8.69
C LEU A 495 34.71 -24.66 7.31
N SER A 496 34.01 -24.04 6.35
CA SER A 496 34.54 -23.77 5.01
C SER A 496 35.65 -22.72 5.03
N VAL A 497 35.49 -21.67 5.84
CA VAL A 497 36.50 -20.62 6.05
C VAL A 497 37.74 -21.18 6.77
N GLU A 498 37.55 -22.04 7.78
CA GLU A 498 38.65 -22.65 8.51
C GLU A 498 39.41 -23.68 7.65
N SER A 499 38.70 -24.48 6.85
CA SER A 499 39.32 -25.39 5.87
C SER A 499 40.14 -24.62 4.82
N PHE A 500 39.69 -23.42 4.44
CA PHE A 500 40.43 -22.55 3.52
C PHE A 500 41.72 -21.98 4.17
N ARG A 501 41.67 -21.58 5.44
CA ARG A 501 42.84 -21.10 6.21
C ARG A 501 43.92 -22.17 6.41
N GLN A 502 43.52 -23.42 6.54
CA GLN A 502 44.43 -24.55 6.77
C GLN A 502 45.04 -25.12 5.48
N ASN A 503 44.66 -24.61 4.30
CA ASN A 503 45.18 -25.11 3.03
C ASN A 503 46.58 -24.55 2.73
N PRO A 504 47.64 -25.39 2.68
CA PRO A 504 49.03 -24.95 2.58
C PRO A 504 49.39 -24.26 1.26
N VAL A 505 48.53 -24.37 0.23
CA VAL A 505 48.68 -23.63 -1.04
C VAL A 505 48.51 -22.12 -0.83
N PHE A 506 47.73 -21.70 0.16
CA PHE A 506 47.44 -20.27 0.43
C PHE A 506 48.33 -19.66 1.52
N GLN A 507 49.19 -20.45 2.18
CA GLN A 507 50.09 -19.97 3.24
C GLN A 507 51.43 -19.40 2.72
N THR A 508 51.72 -19.49 1.42
CA THR A 508 53.01 -19.06 0.84
C THR A 508 52.99 -17.66 0.20
N SER A 509 51.88 -16.93 0.27
CA SER A 509 51.77 -15.56 -0.24
C SER A 509 51.95 -14.53 0.89
N THR A 510 53.12 -13.89 0.95
CA THR A 510 53.46 -12.82 1.91
C THR A 510 52.74 -11.48 1.68
N SER A 511 51.60 -11.47 0.99
CA SER A 511 50.87 -10.24 0.62
C SER A 511 49.44 -10.11 1.20
N TRP A 512 49.11 -10.84 2.27
CA TRP A 512 47.75 -10.82 2.85
C TRP A 512 47.66 -10.41 4.32
N GLU A 513 48.74 -9.99 4.97
CA GLU A 513 48.72 -9.62 6.41
C GLU A 513 47.95 -8.32 6.75
N LYS A 514 47.24 -7.70 5.81
CA LYS A 514 46.31 -6.60 6.09
C LYS A 514 45.04 -6.70 5.24
N ILE A 515 44.22 -7.71 5.49
CA ILE A 515 42.78 -7.59 5.21
C ILE A 515 42.04 -7.73 6.53
N ASP A 516 41.76 -6.57 7.12
CA ASP A 516 40.81 -6.44 8.20
C ASP A 516 39.40 -6.38 7.59
N LEU A 517 38.64 -7.47 7.75
CA LEU A 517 37.27 -7.62 7.22
C LEU A 517 36.27 -6.66 7.88
N THR A 518 36.67 -5.89 8.89
CA THR A 518 35.81 -4.86 9.50
C THR A 518 35.85 -3.51 8.76
N SER A 519 36.71 -3.34 7.75
CA SER A 519 36.93 -2.04 7.08
C SER A 519 36.65 -2.01 5.57
N ALA A 520 36.11 -3.07 4.97
CA ALA A 520 35.85 -3.11 3.52
C ALA A 520 34.61 -2.27 3.14
N THR A 521 34.82 -1.00 2.76
CA THR A 521 33.76 -0.05 2.37
C THR A 521 33.55 0.11 0.86
N GLU A 522 34.26 -0.63 0.00
CA GLU A 522 34.05 -0.58 -1.46
C GLU A 522 33.53 -1.91 -2.03
N SER A 523 32.32 -1.87 -2.63
CA SER A 523 31.55 -3.05 -3.05
C SER A 523 32.25 -3.90 -4.13
N ASN A 524 33.15 -3.32 -4.91
CA ASN A 524 33.87 -4.03 -5.97
C ASN A 524 34.92 -5.04 -5.44
N THR A 525 35.42 -4.85 -4.22
CA THR A 525 36.41 -5.77 -3.63
C THR A 525 35.71 -6.99 -3.01
N LEU A 526 34.57 -6.77 -2.34
CA LEU A 526 33.76 -7.84 -1.75
C LEU A 526 33.16 -8.75 -2.83
N LEU A 527 32.69 -8.18 -3.95
CA LEU A 527 32.13 -8.93 -5.08
C LEU A 527 33.19 -9.82 -5.76
N ARG A 528 34.43 -9.33 -5.88
CA ARG A 528 35.55 -10.13 -6.43
C ARG A 528 35.94 -11.29 -5.52
N VAL A 529 35.88 -11.10 -4.21
CA VAL A 529 36.12 -12.17 -3.23
C VAL A 529 34.99 -13.22 -3.30
N LEU A 530 33.72 -12.80 -3.36
CA LEU A 530 32.57 -13.71 -3.47
C LEU A 530 32.59 -14.53 -4.78
N ILE A 531 32.89 -13.89 -5.91
CA ILE A 531 33.03 -14.59 -7.21
C ILE A 531 34.20 -15.60 -7.16
N GLY A 532 35.31 -15.25 -6.50
CA GLY A 532 36.44 -16.15 -6.31
C GLY A 532 36.09 -17.40 -5.49
N VAL A 533 35.35 -17.22 -4.40
CA VAL A 533 34.89 -18.33 -3.53
C VAL A 533 33.89 -19.24 -4.28
N GLN A 534 32.96 -18.65 -5.04
CA GLN A 534 31.96 -19.40 -5.79
C GLN A 534 32.58 -20.25 -6.92
N MET A 535 33.59 -19.72 -7.61
CA MET A 535 34.36 -20.44 -8.63
C MET A 535 35.15 -21.63 -8.03
N LEU A 536 35.70 -21.46 -6.82
CA LEU A 536 36.43 -22.52 -6.09
C LEU A 536 35.52 -23.68 -5.67
N ILE A 537 34.30 -23.37 -5.22
CA ILE A 537 33.28 -24.38 -4.86
C ILE A 537 32.87 -25.20 -6.08
N ILE A 538 32.65 -24.55 -7.23
CA ILE A 538 32.32 -25.22 -8.49
C ILE A 538 33.46 -26.15 -8.93
N PHE A 539 34.72 -25.69 -8.82
CA PHE A 539 35.88 -26.51 -9.17
C PHE A 539 36.05 -27.74 -8.28
N ALA A 540 35.83 -27.60 -6.96
CA ALA A 540 35.91 -28.70 -6.01
C ALA A 540 34.84 -29.78 -6.26
N LEU A 541 33.62 -29.35 -6.61
CA LEU A 541 32.50 -30.25 -6.92
C LEU A 541 32.72 -31.03 -8.23
N LEU A 542 33.33 -30.39 -9.23
CA LEU A 542 33.66 -31.04 -10.51
C LEU A 542 34.81 -32.07 -10.38
N PHE A 543 35.77 -31.84 -9.47
CA PHE A 543 36.87 -32.78 -9.22
C PHE A 543 36.46 -33.98 -8.36
N SER A 544 35.54 -33.79 -7.40
CA SER A 544 35.00 -34.86 -6.55
C SER A 544 34.24 -35.94 -7.34
N ARG A 545 33.62 -35.58 -8.48
CA ARG A 545 32.92 -36.54 -9.35
C ARG A 545 33.85 -37.44 -10.19
N ARG A 546 35.16 -37.16 -10.26
CA ARG A 546 36.09 -37.90 -11.13
C ARG A 546 36.85 -39.03 -10.43
N THR A 547 36.72 -39.20 -9.11
CA THR A 547 37.50 -40.19 -8.32
C THR A 547 36.71 -41.39 -7.81
N ARG A 548 35.39 -41.46 -8.01
CA ARG A 548 34.59 -42.66 -7.66
C ARG A 548 34.25 -43.50 -8.88
N GLY A 549 35.23 -44.27 -9.34
CA GLY A 549 35.01 -45.31 -10.34
C GLY A 549 36.24 -46.17 -10.55
N SER A 550 36.46 -47.18 -9.70
CA SER A 550 37.15 -48.44 -10.04
C SER A 550 37.38 -49.33 -8.80
N LYS A 551 37.16 -50.65 -8.99
CA LYS A 551 37.44 -51.87 -8.17
C LYS A 551 36.25 -52.40 -7.32
N HIS A 552 35.46 -53.42 -7.74
CA HIS A 552 35.67 -54.90 -7.80
C HIS A 552 36.02 -55.53 -6.42
N VAL A 553 35.49 -56.67 -5.92
CA VAL A 553 34.82 -57.87 -6.50
C VAL A 553 34.40 -58.88 -5.38
N ARG A 554 33.32 -59.68 -5.60
CA ARG A 554 33.01 -61.08 -5.11
C ARG A 554 32.87 -61.40 -3.60
N ASP A 555 32.12 -62.39 -3.08
CA ASP A 555 31.39 -63.55 -3.63
C ASP A 555 30.33 -64.11 -2.63
N ALA A 556 29.32 -64.80 -3.18
CA ALA A 556 28.57 -65.99 -2.71
C ALA A 556 27.73 -66.00 -1.39
N SER A 557 26.41 -66.20 -1.51
CA SER A 557 25.78 -67.55 -1.38
C SER A 557 24.23 -67.56 -1.52
N LYS A 558 23.78 -68.48 -2.39
CA LYS A 558 22.50 -69.25 -2.49
C LYS A 558 21.42 -68.98 -1.40
N THR A 559 20.13 -68.91 -1.73
CA THR A 559 19.23 -70.09 -1.88
C THR A 559 17.91 -69.70 -2.60
N ALA A 560 17.25 -70.71 -3.17
CA ALA A 560 16.23 -70.73 -4.22
C ALA A 560 14.75 -70.49 -3.79
N ILE A 561 13.86 -70.68 -4.79
CA ILE A 561 12.40 -70.98 -4.75
C ILE A 561 11.52 -69.75 -5.02
N SER A 562 11.14 -69.48 -6.27
CA SER A 562 9.98 -69.98 -7.04
C SER A 562 8.62 -69.38 -6.66
N ASP A 563 7.97 -68.87 -7.70
CA ASP A 563 6.53 -68.95 -7.99
C ASP A 563 5.55 -67.83 -7.58
N LYS A 564 4.83 -67.44 -8.66
CA LYS A 564 3.44 -67.00 -8.78
C LYS A 564 3.08 -65.52 -8.62
N LYS A 565 2.87 -64.94 -9.82
CA LYS A 565 1.72 -64.09 -10.16
C LYS A 565 0.45 -64.49 -9.40
N ARG A 566 -0.18 -63.50 -8.76
CA ARG A 566 -1.57 -63.12 -9.04
C ARG A 566 -1.73 -61.62 -8.85
#